data_AF-A0A366EZJ6-F1
#
_entry.id   AF-A0A366EZJ6-F1
#
_cell.length_a   1.000
_cell.length_b   1.000
_cell.length_c   1.000
_cell.angle_alpha   90.00
_cell.angle_beta   90.00
_cell.angle_gamma   90.00
#
_symmetry.space_group_name_H-M   'P 1'
#
loop_
_entity.id
_entity.type
_entity.pdbx_description
1 polymer ?
#
loop_
_entity_poly.entity_id
_entity_poly.type
_entity_poly.pdbx_seq_one_letter_code
_entity_poly.pdbx_strand_id
1 'polypeptide(L)' 'MQHIAVRNDPDAPGSAPPPEEVDSGLSALSLIAGYYRIAADPSQLRHQLALTGRQAGSEDLVRAANV' A
#
# COMPACT_ATOMS: atom_id res chain seq x y z
N MET A 1 -37.51 -14.87 35.66
CA MET A 1 -36.48 -15.25 34.67
C MET A 1 -37.14 -15.40 33.30
N GLN A 2 -37.14 -14.37 32.47
CA GLN A 2 -37.41 -14.52 31.03
C GLN A 2 -36.19 -14.01 30.27
N HIS A 3 -35.51 -14.94 29.60
CA HIS A 3 -34.40 -14.65 28.70
C HIS A 3 -34.97 -14.05 27.41
N ILE A 4 -34.74 -12.77 27.18
CA ILE A 4 -34.90 -12.15 25.86
C ILE A 4 -33.67 -12.53 25.04
N ALA A 5 -33.86 -13.36 24.03
CA ALA A 5 -32.83 -13.64 23.03
C ALA A 5 -32.82 -12.47 22.03
N VAL A 6 -31.80 -11.60 22.14
CA VAL A 6 -31.44 -10.66 21.07
C VAL A 6 -31.11 -11.46 19.82
N ARG A 7 -31.88 -11.26 18.75
CA ARG A 7 -31.53 -11.73 17.41
C ARG A 7 -30.46 -10.81 16.86
N ASN A 8 -29.31 -11.37 16.50
CA ASN A 8 -28.22 -10.64 15.87
C ASN A 8 -28.39 -10.78 14.35
N ASP A 9 -28.76 -9.70 13.67
CA ASP A 9 -28.91 -9.68 12.22
C ASP A 9 -27.54 -9.40 11.56
N PRO A 10 -27.06 -10.25 10.62
CA PRO A 10 -25.69 -10.17 10.10
C PRO A 10 -25.46 -9.16 8.95
N ASP A 11 -26.38 -8.24 8.66
CA ASP A 11 -26.35 -7.43 7.41
C ASP A 11 -26.07 -5.92 7.66
N ALA A 12 -24.99 -5.61 8.37
CA ALA A 12 -24.46 -4.24 8.39
C ALA A 12 -23.65 -4.00 7.09
N PRO A 13 -23.89 -2.90 6.34
CA PRO A 13 -23.25 -2.69 5.04
C PRO A 13 -21.72 -2.63 5.20
N GLY A 14 -21.05 -3.43 4.37
CA GLY A 14 -19.66 -3.87 4.48
C GLY A 14 -18.63 -2.79 4.82
N SER A 15 -17.78 -3.12 5.79
CA SER A 15 -16.46 -2.48 5.92
C SER A 15 -15.65 -2.82 4.68
N ALA A 16 -15.51 -1.86 3.77
CA ALA A 16 -14.46 -1.93 2.76
C ALA A 16 -13.09 -1.95 3.48
N PRO A 17 -12.11 -2.74 2.99
CA PRO A 17 -10.78 -2.74 3.58
C PRO A 17 -10.20 -1.32 3.57
N PRO A 18 -9.39 -0.95 4.58
CA PRO A 18 -8.78 0.37 4.64
C PRO A 18 -7.95 0.60 3.36
N PRO A 19 -7.97 1.82 2.79
CA PRO A 19 -7.19 2.12 1.60
C PRO A 19 -5.72 1.85 1.89
N GLU A 20 -5.09 1.04 1.04
CA GLU A 20 -3.67 0.75 1.15
C GLU A 20 -2.89 2.06 0.92
N GLU A 21 -2.03 2.42 1.88
CA GLU A 21 -1.23 3.65 1.76
C GLU A 21 -0.26 3.51 0.59
N VAL A 22 -0.58 4.22 -0.49
CA VAL A 22 0.24 4.32 -1.70
C VAL A 22 1.45 5.20 -1.40
N ASP A 23 2.64 4.68 -1.69
CA ASP A 23 3.87 5.44 -1.60
C ASP A 23 4.01 6.38 -2.81
N SER A 24 3.81 7.68 -2.59
CA SER A 24 3.86 8.68 -3.66
C SER A 24 5.27 8.83 -4.24
N GLY A 25 6.31 8.61 -3.45
CA GLY A 25 7.71 8.68 -3.89
C GLY A 25 8.06 7.55 -4.84
N LEU A 26 7.77 6.29 -4.45
CA LEU A 26 7.98 5.13 -5.32
C LEU A 26 7.09 5.17 -6.56
N SER A 27 5.86 5.66 -6.44
CA SER A 27 4.96 5.85 -7.59
C SER A 27 5.53 6.86 -8.59
N ALA A 28 6.02 8.01 -8.12
CA ALA A 28 6.66 9.01 -8.96
C ALA A 28 7.93 8.48 -9.62
N LEU A 29 8.75 7.72 -8.89
CA LEU A 29 9.95 7.11 -9.43
C LEU A 29 9.61 6.10 -10.54
N SER A 30 8.61 5.23 -10.34
CA SER A 30 8.15 4.29 -11.37
C SER A 30 7.62 5.00 -12.63
N LEU A 31 6.94 6.14 -12.47
CA LEU A 31 6.52 6.97 -13.61
C LEU A 31 7.72 7.53 -14.39
N ILE A 32 8.75 8.02 -13.68
CA ILE A 32 9.99 8.52 -14.31
C ILE A 32 10.71 7.38 -15.03
N ALA A 33 10.85 6.21 -14.40
CA ALA A 33 11.45 5.04 -15.04
C ALA A 33 10.69 4.63 -16.31
N GLY A 34 9.35 4.62 -16.25
CA GLY A 34 8.49 4.34 -17.39
C GLY A 34 8.65 5.32 -18.55
N TYR A 35 8.91 6.61 -18.27
CA TYR A 35 9.25 7.60 -19.30
C TYR A 35 10.51 7.21 -20.09
N TYR A 36 11.52 6.68 -19.41
CA TYR A 36 12.74 6.14 -20.02
C TYR A 36 12.61 4.69 -20.51
N ARG A 37 11.40 4.13 -20.52
CA ARG A 37 11.12 2.73 -20.90
C ARG A 37 11.84 1.69 -20.02
N ILE A 38 12.12 2.05 -18.76
CA ILE A 38 12.63 1.13 -17.75
C ILE A 38 11.43 0.58 -16.97
N ALA A 39 11.34 -0.75 -16.86
CA ALA A 39 10.29 -1.38 -16.08
C ALA A 39 10.56 -1.17 -14.58
N ALA A 40 9.61 -0.55 -13.88
CA ALA A 40 9.68 -0.32 -12.45
C ALA A 40 8.28 -0.41 -11.85
N ASP A 41 8.14 -1.14 -10.75
CA ASP A 41 6.88 -1.31 -10.04
C ASP A 41 7.03 -0.84 -8.57
N PRO A 42 6.16 0.07 -8.08
CA PRO A 42 6.27 0.59 -6.72
C PRO A 42 6.16 -0.48 -5.64
N SER A 43 5.33 -1.51 -5.85
CA SER A 43 5.14 -2.59 -4.87
C SER A 43 6.38 -3.49 -4.78
N GLN A 44 7.02 -3.79 -5.91
CA GLN A 44 8.27 -4.53 -5.99
C GLN A 44 9.42 -3.75 -5.34
N LEU A 45 9.56 -2.46 -5.65
CA LEU A 45 10.58 -1.60 -5.03
C LEU A 45 10.40 -1.51 -3.51
N ARG A 46 9.15 -1.35 -3.04
CA ARG A 46 8.82 -1.35 -1.60
C ARG A 46 9.26 -2.64 -0.92
N HIS A 47 9.00 -3.78 -1.56
CA HIS A 47 9.37 -5.10 -1.05
C HIS A 47 10.90 -5.28 -1.01
N GLN A 48 11.60 -4.96 -2.11
CA GLN A 48 13.05 -5.09 -2.21
C GLN A 48 13.81 -4.21 -1.20
N LEU A 49 13.25 -3.03 -0.89
CA LEU A 49 13.83 -2.07 0.05
C LEU A 49 13.39 -2.31 1.50
N ALA A 50 12.58 -3.35 1.76
CA ALA A 50 12.04 -3.69 3.08
C ALA A 50 11.33 -2.51 3.78
N LEU A 51 10.53 -1.73 3.03
CA LEU A 51 9.84 -0.52 3.53
C LEU A 51 8.47 -0.82 4.14
N THR A 52 8.37 -1.88 4.93
CA THR A 52 7.10 -2.30 5.56
C THR A 52 6.63 -1.25 6.58
N GLY A 53 5.38 -0.81 6.46
CA GLY A 53 4.75 0.08 7.44
C GLY A 53 5.23 1.54 7.42
N ARG A 54 6.04 1.93 6.43
CA ARG A 54 6.45 3.33 6.21
C ARG A 54 6.48 3.69 4.72
N GLN A 55 6.56 4.99 4.45
CA GLN A 55 6.86 5.54 3.13
C GLN A 55 8.38 5.64 2.91
N ALA A 56 8.78 5.66 1.64
CA ALA A 56 10.15 5.86 1.18
C ALA A 56 10.61 7.30 1.48
N GLY A 57 11.75 7.40 2.16
CA GLY A 57 12.46 8.66 2.33
C GLY A 57 13.39 8.95 1.15
N SER A 58 14.04 10.11 1.17
CA SER A 58 14.94 10.54 0.10
C SER A 58 16.06 9.53 -0.18
N GLU A 59 16.67 8.95 0.86
CA GLU A 59 17.71 7.92 0.71
C GLU A 59 17.20 6.63 0.10
N ASP A 60 15.97 6.22 0.44
CA ASP A 60 15.34 5.03 -0.14
C ASP A 60 15.07 5.21 -1.63
N LEU A 61 14.68 6.42 -2.06
CA LEU A 61 14.46 6.74 -3.49
C LEU A 61 15.75 6.69 -4.30
N VAL A 62 16.85 7.24 -3.75
CA VAL A 62 18.17 7.17 -4.40
C VAL A 62 18.62 5.71 -4.49
N ARG A 63 18.40 4.91 -3.44
CA ARG A 63 18.69 3.48 -3.47
C ARG A 63 17.84 2.75 -4.50
N ALA A 64 16.53 3.03 -4.55
CA ALA A 64 15.59 2.45 -5.51
C ALA A 64 15.99 2.71 -6.97
N ALA A 65 16.54 3.90 -7.25
CA ALA A 65 17.00 4.27 -8.59
C ALA A 65 18.29 3.54 -9.03
N ASN A 66 18.97 2.84 -8.11
CA ASN A 66 20.23 2.15 -8.36
C ASN A 66 20.10 0.61 -8.30
N VAL A 67 18.87 0.08 -8.21
CA VAL A 67 18.60 -1.37 -8.21
C VAL A 67 18.51 -1.91 -9.63
#